data_AF-A0A2W6KB98-F1
#
_entry.id   AF-A0A2W6KB98-F1
#
_cell.length_a   1.000
_cell.length_b   1.000
_cell.length_c   1.000
_cell.angle_alpha   90.00
_cell.angle_beta   90.00
_cell.angle_gamma   90.00
#
_symmetry.space_group_name_H-M   'P 1'
#
loop_
_entity.id
_entity.type
_entity.pdbx_description
1 polymer ?
#
loop_
_entity_poly.entity_id
_entity_poly.type
_entity_poly.pdbx_seq_one_letter_code
_entity_poly.pdbx_strand_id
1 'polypeptide(L)'
;MMRPHPLRLLLPIAALLLGGAGMPAPARDTPCPDVLPARPDGVCLRALYSRPDAQWPAPQVEPGVAWQELAPLPAPVDPVDNPSTPAKVALGRRLFFDPILSKSRQLACASCHDPDLGWADGRRVSFGHDRQSGRRNAPSVAASAHAAPLFWDGRAATLEQQALHPIADPIEMGFTEQGAVRRLRRDAGYRRAFADVFETPRIDAVQLGQAIAAFERSLSPRNSRFDRFLRGNARALDDAQLRGLHLFRTQAGCMNCHHGAALTDNGFHNLGLHFHGRARQDLGRYEVTGNPLDSGRFRTPSLRGVAASAPYMHNGMIPTLSGVLAFYNVGGARPRAPAALPAGTPPFPQPDPLLRPRGLSRQDLKDIEAFLQTL
;
A
#
# COMPACT_ATOMS: atom_id res chain seq x y z
N MET A 1 66.32 61.40 -31.38
CA MET A 1 65.43 60.93 -32.48
C MET A 1 64.05 60.70 -31.92
N MET A 2 63.16 61.67 -32.11
CA MET A 2 61.76 61.62 -31.70
C MET A 2 60.95 60.70 -32.63
N ARG A 3 60.13 59.82 -32.06
CA ARG A 3 58.98 59.20 -32.73
C ARG A 3 57.73 59.61 -31.94
N PRO A 4 56.63 60.01 -32.60
CA PRO A 4 55.43 60.48 -31.91
C PRO A 4 54.54 59.30 -31.53
N HIS A 5 53.97 59.35 -30.32
CA HIS A 5 52.83 58.50 -29.92
C HIS A 5 51.55 59.35 -29.89
N PRO A 6 50.40 58.81 -30.34
CA PRO A 6 49.18 59.58 -30.52
C PRO A 6 48.41 59.76 -29.21
N LEU A 7 47.85 60.96 -29.04
CA LEU A 7 46.85 61.30 -28.02
C LEU A 7 45.62 60.37 -28.16
N ARG A 8 45.30 59.61 -27.11
CA ARG A 8 43.99 58.97 -26.96
C ARG A 8 43.09 59.88 -26.13
N LEU A 9 42.06 60.42 -26.77
CA LEU A 9 40.94 61.10 -26.13
C LEU A 9 40.12 60.07 -25.32
N LEU A 10 39.96 60.31 -24.02
CA LEU A 10 39.02 59.58 -23.16
C LEU A 10 37.62 60.21 -23.32
N LEU A 11 36.69 59.49 -23.93
CA LEU A 11 35.26 59.78 -23.86
C LEU A 11 34.66 59.07 -22.64
N PRO A 12 33.75 59.71 -21.87
CA PRO A 12 33.05 59.04 -20.79
C PRO A 12 31.97 58.12 -21.39
N ILE A 13 32.03 56.83 -21.06
CA ILE A 13 30.97 55.87 -21.35
C ILE A 13 29.86 56.11 -20.33
N ALA A 14 28.75 56.71 -20.76
CA ALA A 14 27.52 56.74 -19.98
C ALA A 14 26.89 55.33 -20.00
N ALA A 15 26.85 54.68 -18.83
CA ALA A 15 26.15 53.42 -18.64
C ALA A 15 24.63 53.67 -18.68
N LEU A 16 23.98 53.31 -19.79
CA LEU A 16 22.53 53.17 -19.86
C LEU A 16 22.13 51.92 -19.06
N LEU A 17 21.67 52.12 -17.82
CA LEU A 17 20.90 51.13 -17.08
C LEU A 17 19.51 51.03 -17.74
N LEU A 18 19.36 50.13 -18.70
CA LEU A 18 18.05 49.67 -19.16
C LEU A 18 17.43 48.80 -18.06
N GLY A 19 16.81 49.47 -17.08
CA GLY A 19 15.88 48.87 -16.14
C GLY A 19 14.66 48.39 -16.90
N GLY A 20 14.72 47.18 -17.45
CA GLY A 20 13.56 46.45 -17.90
C GLY A 20 12.71 46.10 -16.70
N ALA A 21 11.82 47.02 -16.30
CA ALA A 21 10.67 46.68 -15.47
C ALA A 21 9.85 45.67 -16.27
N GLY A 22 10.08 44.38 -16.02
CA GLY A 22 9.23 43.32 -16.50
C GLY A 22 7.81 43.63 -16.05
N MET A 23 6.93 43.93 -17.01
CA MET A 23 5.50 44.06 -16.76
C MET A 23 5.05 42.83 -15.97
N PRO A 24 4.38 42.99 -14.81
CA PRO A 24 3.80 41.85 -14.13
C PRO A 24 2.83 41.18 -15.11
N ALA A 25 2.99 39.86 -15.29
CA ALA A 25 2.05 39.09 -16.08
C ALA A 25 0.63 39.35 -15.54
N PRO A 26 -0.38 39.55 -16.40
CA PRO A 26 -1.74 39.82 -15.94
C PRO A 26 -2.17 38.68 -15.01
N ALA A 27 -2.75 39.05 -13.86
CA ALA A 27 -3.37 38.09 -12.97
C ALA A 27 -4.40 37.29 -13.78
N ARG A 28 -4.23 35.97 -13.86
CA ARG A 28 -5.21 35.12 -14.54
C ARG A 28 -6.50 35.15 -13.73
N ASP A 29 -7.60 35.56 -14.34
CA ASP A 29 -8.93 35.57 -13.71
C ASP A 29 -9.41 34.17 -13.32
N THR A 30 -8.81 33.12 -13.91
CA THR A 30 -9.01 31.72 -13.55
C THR A 30 -7.67 31.05 -13.17
N PRO A 31 -7.59 30.36 -12.02
CA PRO A 31 -6.37 29.66 -11.59
C PRO A 31 -5.92 28.53 -12.53
N CYS A 32 -6.81 28.00 -13.37
CA CYS A 32 -6.53 26.96 -14.37
C CYS A 32 -7.07 27.33 -15.75
N PRO A 33 -6.38 26.93 -16.84
CA PRO A 33 -6.94 26.96 -18.18
C PRO A 33 -8.02 25.87 -18.36
N ASP A 34 -8.92 26.07 -19.33
CA ASP A 34 -9.97 25.10 -19.68
C ASP A 34 -9.39 23.77 -20.20
N VAL A 35 -8.27 23.84 -20.95
CA VAL A 35 -7.49 22.69 -21.38
C VAL A 35 -6.24 22.60 -20.52
N LEU A 36 -6.14 21.53 -19.73
CA LEU A 36 -5.00 21.35 -18.84
C LEU A 36 -3.71 21.12 -19.64
N PRO A 37 -2.62 21.82 -19.30
CA PRO A 37 -1.32 21.53 -19.88
C PRO A 37 -0.86 20.13 -19.45
N ALA A 38 0.11 19.56 -20.17
CA ALA A 38 0.68 18.25 -19.82
C ALA A 38 1.24 18.20 -18.39
N ARG A 39 1.65 19.34 -17.83
CA ARG A 39 2.06 19.50 -16.43
C ARG A 39 1.40 20.73 -15.83
N PRO A 40 0.22 20.60 -15.23
CA PRO A 40 -0.41 21.72 -14.53
C PRO A 40 0.40 22.11 -13.29
N ASP A 41 0.48 23.42 -13.01
CA ASP A 41 1.16 23.91 -11.82
C ASP A 41 0.33 23.68 -10.54
N GLY A 42 0.97 23.89 -9.39
CA GLY A 42 0.34 23.67 -8.08
C GLY A 42 -0.88 24.54 -7.81
N VAL A 43 -0.88 25.79 -8.28
CA VAL A 43 -1.99 26.74 -8.10
C VAL A 43 -3.22 26.25 -8.85
N CYS A 44 -3.02 25.82 -10.10
CA CYS A 44 -4.06 25.23 -10.91
C CYS A 44 -4.59 23.93 -10.25
N LEU A 45 -3.72 22.97 -9.94
CA LEU A 45 -4.15 21.70 -9.35
C LEU A 45 -4.88 21.89 -8.02
N ARG A 46 -4.46 22.88 -7.21
CA ARG A 46 -5.17 23.23 -5.98
C ARG A 46 -6.57 23.72 -6.26
N ALA A 47 -6.76 24.61 -7.23
CA ALA A 47 -8.08 25.11 -7.61
C ALA A 47 -9.00 24.00 -8.14
N LEU A 48 -8.45 22.99 -8.83
CA LEU A 48 -9.21 21.82 -9.30
C LEU A 48 -9.58 20.87 -8.17
N TYR A 49 -8.59 20.38 -7.42
CA TYR A 49 -8.81 19.31 -6.44
C TYR A 49 -9.40 19.79 -5.12
N SER A 50 -9.51 21.11 -4.89
CA SER A 50 -10.26 21.64 -3.75
C SER A 50 -11.78 21.64 -3.96
N ARG A 51 -12.25 21.36 -5.18
CA ARG A 51 -13.68 21.18 -5.48
C ARG A 51 -14.14 19.79 -5.00
N PRO A 52 -15.46 19.56 -4.88
CA PRO A 52 -15.98 18.20 -4.69
C PRO A 52 -15.41 17.23 -5.74
N ASP A 53 -15.17 15.99 -5.34
CA ASP A 53 -14.58 14.92 -6.15
C ASP A 53 -15.33 14.68 -7.47
N ALA A 54 -16.66 14.83 -7.47
CA ALA A 54 -17.49 14.78 -8.67
C ALA A 54 -17.15 15.83 -9.74
N GLN A 55 -16.38 16.87 -9.40
CA GLN A 55 -15.94 17.93 -10.30
C GLN A 55 -14.44 17.84 -10.66
N TRP A 56 -13.75 16.80 -10.19
CA TRP A 56 -12.36 16.59 -10.54
C TRP A 56 -12.22 16.16 -12.00
N PRO A 57 -11.07 16.41 -12.64
CA PRO A 57 -10.75 15.79 -13.91
C PRO A 57 -10.88 14.27 -13.79
N ALA A 58 -11.52 13.66 -14.79
CA ALA A 58 -11.64 12.21 -14.88
C ALA A 58 -10.22 11.57 -14.85
N PRO A 59 -10.03 10.47 -14.11
CA PRO A 59 -8.75 9.77 -14.11
C PRO A 59 -8.47 9.14 -15.48
N GLN A 60 -7.20 8.88 -15.77
CA GLN A 60 -6.78 8.11 -16.94
C GLN A 60 -6.53 6.67 -16.49
N VAL A 61 -7.48 5.79 -16.79
CA VAL A 61 -7.37 4.35 -16.57
C VAL A 61 -7.36 3.62 -17.92
N GLU A 62 -6.77 2.44 -17.96
CA GLU A 62 -6.73 1.61 -19.16
C GLU A 62 -8.13 1.10 -19.53
N PRO A 63 -8.42 0.87 -20.83
CA PRO A 63 -9.72 0.35 -21.26
C PRO A 63 -10.10 -0.95 -20.55
N GLY A 64 -11.34 -1.03 -20.08
CA GLY A 64 -11.88 -2.21 -19.39
C GLY A 64 -11.61 -2.27 -17.89
N VAL A 65 -10.84 -1.34 -17.32
CA VAL A 65 -10.68 -1.22 -15.87
C VAL A 65 -11.94 -0.58 -15.26
N ALA A 66 -12.63 -1.35 -14.41
CA ALA A 66 -13.67 -0.81 -13.55
C ALA A 66 -13.01 -0.16 -12.33
N TRP A 67 -13.20 1.15 -12.16
CA TRP A 67 -12.59 1.91 -11.08
C TRP A 67 -13.64 2.64 -10.25
N GLN A 68 -13.25 2.99 -9.03
CA GLN A 68 -14.01 3.87 -8.14
C GLN A 68 -13.15 5.06 -7.77
N GLU A 69 -13.79 6.21 -7.59
CA GLU A 69 -13.08 7.41 -7.20
C GLU A 69 -12.40 7.26 -5.82
N LEU A 70 -11.26 7.92 -5.64
CA LEU A 70 -10.57 8.03 -4.37
C LEU A 70 -11.46 8.74 -3.36
N ALA A 71 -11.69 8.10 -2.23
CA ALA A 71 -12.60 8.58 -1.21
C ALA A 71 -12.01 8.40 0.20
N PRO A 72 -12.50 9.13 1.22
CA PRO A 72 -12.09 8.88 2.60
C PRO A 72 -12.33 7.42 2.99
N LEU A 73 -11.42 6.82 3.75
CA LEU A 73 -11.60 5.45 4.21
C LEU A 73 -12.86 5.34 5.10
N PRO A 74 -13.87 4.50 4.77
CA PRO A 74 -15.08 4.39 5.57
C PRO A 74 -14.81 3.70 6.90
N ALA A 75 -15.79 3.75 7.80
CA ALA A 75 -15.79 2.84 8.93
C ALA A 75 -15.80 1.38 8.45
N PRO A 76 -15.06 0.47 9.10
CA PRO A 76 -15.16 -0.95 8.81
C PRO A 76 -16.58 -1.44 9.10
N VAL A 77 -17.06 -2.36 8.28
CA VAL A 77 -18.35 -3.02 8.49
C VAL A 77 -18.08 -4.32 9.25
N ASP A 78 -18.78 -4.51 10.36
CA ASP A 78 -18.67 -5.74 11.12
C ASP A 78 -19.57 -6.84 10.51
N PRO A 79 -19.11 -8.10 10.47
CA PRO A 79 -19.97 -9.23 10.16
C PRO A 79 -21.12 -9.35 11.16
N VAL A 80 -22.30 -9.76 10.69
CA VAL A 80 -23.51 -9.94 11.52
C VAL A 80 -23.24 -10.90 12.70
N ASP A 81 -22.45 -11.94 12.46
CA ASP A 81 -22.07 -12.95 13.44
C ASP A 81 -20.86 -12.57 14.30
N ASN A 82 -20.19 -11.45 14.00
CA ASN A 82 -19.07 -10.94 14.79
C ASN A 82 -19.03 -9.40 14.94
N PRO A 83 -20.04 -8.79 15.58
CA PRO A 83 -20.02 -7.35 15.86
C PRO A 83 -18.86 -6.97 16.80
N SER A 84 -18.24 -5.83 16.57
CA SER A 84 -17.24 -5.23 17.47
C SER A 84 -17.91 -4.66 18.70
N THR A 85 -17.31 -4.93 19.85
CA THR A 85 -17.59 -4.19 21.09
C THR A 85 -16.25 -3.71 21.67
N PRO A 86 -16.21 -2.63 22.46
CA PRO A 86 -14.99 -2.20 23.13
C PRO A 86 -14.30 -3.33 23.92
N ALA A 87 -15.09 -4.18 24.59
CA ALA A 87 -14.59 -5.34 25.32
C ALA A 87 -13.97 -6.41 24.39
N LYS A 88 -14.63 -6.73 23.26
CA LYS A 88 -14.10 -7.69 22.27
C LYS A 88 -12.83 -7.18 21.62
N VAL A 89 -12.77 -5.88 21.28
CA VAL A 89 -11.57 -5.21 20.76
C VAL A 89 -10.42 -5.26 21.78
N ALA A 90 -10.69 -5.01 23.06
CA ALA A 90 -9.69 -5.09 24.11
C ALA A 90 -9.15 -6.52 24.30
N LEU A 91 -10.02 -7.55 24.26
CA LEU A 91 -9.61 -8.95 24.29
C LEU A 91 -8.75 -9.31 23.06
N GLY A 92 -9.20 -8.92 21.86
CA GLY A 92 -8.46 -9.10 20.62
C GLY A 92 -7.08 -8.46 20.66
N ARG A 93 -7.00 -7.22 21.14
CA ARG A 93 -5.73 -6.50 21.33
C ARG A 93 -4.82 -7.28 22.27
N ARG A 94 -5.33 -7.73 23.41
CA ARG A 94 -4.53 -8.53 24.36
C ARG A 94 -3.96 -9.78 23.67
N LEU A 95 -4.77 -10.51 22.91
CA LEU A 95 -4.34 -11.70 22.16
C LEU A 95 -3.31 -11.37 21.08
N PHE A 96 -3.47 -10.26 20.37
CA PHE A 96 -2.58 -9.83 19.29
C PHE A 96 -1.14 -9.57 19.76
N PHE A 97 -0.97 -9.07 20.98
CA PHE A 97 0.32 -8.76 21.58
C PHE A 97 0.84 -9.86 22.53
N ASP A 98 0.04 -10.85 22.88
CA ASP A 98 0.43 -11.93 23.80
C ASP A 98 0.99 -13.14 23.04
N PRO A 99 2.22 -13.59 23.33
CA PRO A 99 2.80 -14.72 22.62
C PRO A 99 2.18 -16.07 23.02
N ILE A 100 1.20 -16.10 23.92
CA ILE A 100 0.48 -17.31 24.39
C ILE A 100 0.00 -18.21 23.24
N LEU A 101 -0.32 -17.63 22.08
CA LEU A 101 -0.84 -18.36 20.93
C LEU A 101 0.24 -19.11 20.12
N SER A 102 1.53 -18.82 20.31
CA SER A 102 2.61 -19.53 19.62
C SER A 102 3.09 -20.75 20.38
N LYS A 103 3.60 -21.76 19.67
CA LYS A 103 4.09 -23.00 20.29
C LYS A 103 5.19 -22.70 21.32
N SER A 104 6.13 -21.82 20.96
CA SER A 104 7.26 -21.40 21.80
C SER A 104 6.90 -20.41 22.90
N ARG A 105 5.72 -19.77 22.86
CA ARG A 105 5.36 -18.61 23.69
C ARG A 105 6.33 -17.43 23.55
N GLN A 106 6.92 -17.27 22.38
CA GLN A 106 7.85 -16.17 22.06
C GLN A 106 7.36 -15.27 20.92
N LEU A 107 6.39 -15.74 20.13
CA LEU A 107 5.86 -15.02 18.98
C LEU A 107 4.40 -14.64 19.23
N ALA A 108 4.07 -13.38 18.95
CA ALA A 108 2.72 -12.84 18.91
C ALA A 108 2.43 -12.31 17.50
N CYS A 109 1.18 -11.94 17.20
CA CYS A 109 0.84 -11.29 15.93
C CYS A 109 1.68 -10.01 15.74
N ALA A 110 1.84 -9.24 16.82
CA ALA A 110 2.67 -8.02 16.86
C ALA A 110 4.17 -8.25 16.56
N SER A 111 4.68 -9.49 16.65
CA SER A 111 6.08 -9.78 16.29
C SER A 111 6.35 -9.62 14.79
N CYS A 112 5.31 -9.77 13.95
CA CYS A 112 5.36 -9.58 12.50
C CYS A 112 4.48 -8.40 12.01
N HIS A 113 3.65 -7.84 12.89
CA HIS A 113 2.74 -6.75 12.59
C HIS A 113 2.87 -5.66 13.65
N ASP A 114 4.01 -5.00 13.64
CA ASP A 114 4.45 -4.05 14.65
C ASP A 114 3.82 -2.66 14.39
N PRO A 115 3.11 -2.05 15.35
CA PRO A 115 2.52 -0.72 15.19
C PRO A 115 3.54 0.37 14.81
N ASP A 116 4.78 0.26 15.28
CA ASP A 116 5.83 1.26 15.02
C ASP A 116 6.42 1.12 13.60
N LEU A 117 6.15 0.00 12.94
CA LEU A 117 6.56 -0.31 11.56
C LEU A 117 5.36 -0.36 10.61
N GLY A 118 4.36 0.49 10.86
CA GLY A 118 3.17 0.59 10.02
C GLY A 118 2.33 -0.68 10.01
N TRP A 119 2.34 -1.45 11.11
CA TRP A 119 1.68 -2.75 11.23
C TRP A 119 2.24 -3.86 10.32
N ALA A 120 3.51 -3.71 9.91
CA ALA A 120 4.34 -4.71 9.24
C ALA A 120 5.56 -5.06 10.12
N ASP A 121 6.60 -5.70 9.59
CA ASP A 121 7.76 -6.13 10.39
C ASP A 121 9.10 -5.49 10.01
N GLY A 122 9.14 -4.62 8.98
CA GLY A 122 10.38 -4.00 8.52
C GLY A 122 11.37 -4.95 7.86
N ARG A 123 10.98 -6.19 7.54
CA ARG A 123 11.86 -7.24 7.01
C ARG A 123 11.44 -7.66 5.62
N ARG A 124 12.42 -8.15 4.85
CA ARG A 124 12.16 -8.71 3.52
C ARG A 124 11.17 -9.89 3.59
N VAL A 125 11.39 -10.78 4.56
CA VAL A 125 10.48 -11.88 4.92
C VAL A 125 10.55 -12.06 6.43
N SER A 126 9.45 -12.49 7.04
CA SER A 126 9.38 -12.70 8.49
C SER A 126 10.13 -13.95 8.92
N PHE A 127 10.56 -13.97 10.18
CA PHE A 127 11.10 -15.16 10.83
C PHE A 127 10.13 -15.62 11.91
N GLY A 128 9.65 -16.86 11.82
CA GLY A 128 8.73 -17.40 12.80
C GLY A 128 9.39 -18.43 13.71
N HIS A 129 8.67 -19.50 14.03
CA HIS A 129 9.05 -20.52 15.00
C HIS A 129 10.41 -21.11 14.66
N ASP A 130 11.28 -21.24 15.68
CA ASP A 130 12.66 -21.71 15.54
C ASP A 130 13.50 -20.92 14.51
N ARG A 131 13.17 -19.63 14.33
CA ARG A 131 13.81 -18.70 13.37
C ARG A 131 13.72 -19.16 11.91
N GLN A 132 12.74 -20.00 11.59
CA GLN A 132 12.48 -20.38 10.20
C GLN A 132 12.10 -19.14 9.38
N SER A 133 12.64 -19.05 8.17
CA SER A 133 12.35 -17.95 7.24
C SER A 133 11.05 -18.23 6.51
N GLY A 134 10.15 -17.26 6.50
CA GLY A 134 8.98 -17.26 5.62
C GLY A 134 9.36 -17.10 4.15
N ARG A 135 8.35 -17.24 3.27
CA ARG A 135 8.47 -17.02 1.81
C ARG A 135 8.09 -15.61 1.39
N ARG A 136 7.26 -14.92 2.19
CA ARG A 136 6.64 -13.64 1.85
C ARG A 136 6.92 -12.56 2.91
N ASN A 137 6.89 -11.31 2.46
CA ASN A 137 6.88 -10.13 3.32
C ASN A 137 5.55 -10.07 4.10
N ALA A 138 5.61 -9.73 5.39
CA ALA A 138 4.41 -9.51 6.18
C ALA A 138 3.70 -8.23 5.72
N PRO A 139 2.49 -8.32 5.16
CA PRO A 139 1.75 -7.13 4.75
C PRO A 139 1.34 -6.32 5.98
N SER A 140 1.17 -5.00 5.82
CA SER A 140 0.54 -4.18 6.84
C SER A 140 -0.90 -4.67 7.12
N VAL A 141 -1.26 -4.82 8.39
CA VAL A 141 -2.64 -5.12 8.82
C VAL A 141 -3.47 -3.87 9.13
N ALA A 142 -2.92 -2.67 8.97
CA ALA A 142 -3.61 -1.42 9.34
C ALA A 142 -4.97 -1.24 8.64
N ALA A 143 -5.05 -1.63 7.37
CA ALA A 143 -6.25 -1.54 6.55
C ALA A 143 -6.87 -2.92 6.22
N SER A 144 -6.55 -3.96 6.99
CA SER A 144 -7.01 -5.34 6.72
C SER A 144 -8.55 -5.47 6.75
N ALA A 145 -9.22 -4.63 7.51
CA ALA A 145 -10.69 -4.50 7.55
C ALA A 145 -11.35 -4.19 6.19
N HIS A 146 -10.58 -3.63 5.26
CA HIS A 146 -11.04 -3.20 3.94
C HIS A 146 -10.42 -4.06 2.82
N ALA A 147 -9.76 -5.16 3.18
CA ALA A 147 -9.18 -6.11 2.25
C ALA A 147 -10.02 -7.39 2.22
N ALA A 148 -10.45 -7.79 1.02
CA ALA A 148 -11.13 -9.06 0.80
C ALA A 148 -10.90 -9.54 -0.63
N PRO A 149 -10.40 -10.77 -0.85
CA PRO A 149 -9.94 -11.73 0.15
C PRO A 149 -8.62 -11.29 0.83
N LEU A 150 -8.20 -12.02 1.87
CA LEU A 150 -6.99 -11.73 2.66
C LEU A 150 -5.79 -12.61 2.27
N PHE A 151 -4.61 -12.27 2.82
CA PHE A 151 -3.28 -12.72 2.37
C PHE A 151 -2.90 -12.21 0.97
N TRP A 152 -1.64 -12.44 0.61
CA TRP A 152 -1.10 -12.14 -0.72
C TRP A 152 -1.72 -13.01 -1.82
N ASP A 153 -2.18 -14.23 -1.51
CA ASP A 153 -2.74 -15.21 -2.46
C ASP A 153 -4.27 -15.32 -2.38
N GLY A 154 -4.91 -14.64 -1.43
CA GLY A 154 -6.36 -14.65 -1.29
C GLY A 154 -6.94 -15.88 -0.61
N ARG A 155 -6.13 -16.68 0.11
CA ARG A 155 -6.59 -17.97 0.67
C ARG A 155 -7.58 -17.87 1.84
N ALA A 156 -7.72 -16.70 2.46
CA ALA A 156 -8.65 -16.48 3.56
C ALA A 156 -9.76 -15.50 3.14
N ALA A 157 -11.01 -15.88 3.39
CA ALA A 157 -12.17 -15.08 3.01
C ALA A 157 -12.48 -13.98 4.04
N THR A 158 -12.17 -14.21 5.31
CA THR A 158 -12.50 -13.31 6.43
C THR A 158 -11.32 -13.13 7.38
N LEU A 159 -11.33 -12.05 8.16
CA LEU A 159 -10.32 -11.79 9.20
C LEU A 159 -10.33 -12.89 10.27
N GLU A 160 -11.53 -13.37 10.64
CA GLU A 160 -11.71 -14.43 11.62
C GLU A 160 -11.01 -15.72 11.19
N GLN A 161 -11.11 -16.08 9.90
CA GLN A 161 -10.37 -17.19 9.34
C GLN A 161 -8.88 -16.86 9.30
N GLN A 162 -8.50 -15.71 8.72
CA GLN A 162 -7.11 -15.31 8.52
C GLN A 162 -6.31 -15.34 9.83
N ALA A 163 -6.87 -14.84 10.93
CA ALA A 163 -6.22 -14.79 12.24
C ALA A 163 -5.82 -16.17 12.80
N LEU A 164 -6.48 -17.25 12.38
CA LEU A 164 -6.18 -18.62 12.83
C LEU A 164 -5.04 -19.27 12.03
N HIS A 165 -4.87 -18.89 10.76
CA HIS A 165 -3.85 -19.49 9.87
C HIS A 165 -2.41 -19.34 10.42
N PRO A 166 -1.94 -18.15 10.86
CA PRO A 166 -0.60 -17.97 11.45
C PRO A 166 -0.33 -18.87 12.66
N ILE A 167 -1.37 -19.12 13.47
CA ILE A 167 -1.28 -19.96 14.68
C ILE A 167 -0.90 -21.40 14.31
N ALA A 168 -1.50 -21.92 13.24
CA ALA A 168 -1.33 -23.29 12.77
C ALA A 168 -0.14 -23.48 11.81
N ASP A 169 0.36 -22.40 11.20
CA ASP A 169 1.46 -22.49 10.25
C ASP A 169 2.78 -22.90 10.95
N PRO A 170 3.46 -23.97 10.51
CA PRO A 170 4.66 -24.51 11.14
C PRO A 170 5.89 -23.58 11.06
N ILE A 171 5.91 -22.66 10.10
CA ILE A 171 6.97 -21.66 9.90
C ILE A 171 6.68 -20.42 10.74
N GLU A 172 5.41 -20.01 10.86
CA GLU A 172 5.01 -18.81 11.61
C GLU A 172 4.94 -19.07 13.13
N MET A 173 3.76 -19.37 13.71
CA MET A 173 3.65 -19.56 15.16
C MET A 173 3.82 -21.01 15.61
N GLY A 174 3.77 -21.95 14.67
CA GLY A 174 4.15 -23.34 14.84
C GLY A 174 3.26 -24.17 15.75
N PHE A 175 2.02 -23.74 16.02
CA PHE A 175 1.14 -24.39 17.00
C PHE A 175 -0.05 -25.08 16.34
N THR A 176 -1.09 -25.35 17.13
CA THR A 176 -2.39 -25.81 16.63
C THR A 176 -3.47 -24.94 17.24
N GLU A 177 -4.55 -24.67 16.50
CA GLU A 177 -5.68 -23.91 17.02
C GLU A 177 -6.23 -24.53 18.32
N GLN A 178 -6.39 -25.85 18.34
CA GLN A 178 -6.85 -26.56 19.53
C GLN A 178 -5.86 -26.45 20.70
N GLY A 179 -4.55 -26.47 20.41
CA GLY A 179 -3.51 -26.25 21.40
C GLY A 179 -3.59 -24.86 22.02
N ALA A 180 -3.78 -23.82 21.18
CA ALA A 180 -3.96 -22.44 21.60
C ALA A 180 -5.22 -22.29 22.48
N VAL A 181 -6.35 -22.83 22.03
CA VAL A 181 -7.60 -22.84 22.80
C VAL A 181 -7.45 -23.54 24.15
N ARG A 182 -6.85 -24.73 24.20
CA ARG A 182 -6.60 -25.44 25.48
C ARG A 182 -5.74 -24.62 26.43
N ARG A 183 -4.78 -23.87 25.89
CA ARG A 183 -3.90 -23.01 26.67
C ARG A 183 -4.65 -21.81 27.24
N LEU A 184 -5.48 -21.15 26.44
CA LEU A 184 -6.37 -20.06 26.89
C LEU A 184 -7.33 -20.54 27.98
N ARG A 185 -7.92 -21.74 27.83
CA ARG A 185 -8.80 -22.33 28.86
C ARG A 185 -8.10 -22.57 30.20
N ARG A 186 -6.78 -22.82 30.21
CA ARG A 186 -6.01 -23.01 31.44
C ARG A 186 -5.64 -21.69 32.13
N ASP A 187 -5.64 -20.58 31.40
CA ASP A 187 -5.35 -19.26 31.93
C ASP A 187 -6.60 -18.62 32.58
N ALA A 188 -6.50 -18.26 33.87
CA ALA A 188 -7.63 -17.71 34.62
C ALA A 188 -8.06 -16.32 34.11
N GLY A 189 -7.13 -15.51 33.61
CA GLY A 189 -7.41 -14.19 33.07
C GLY A 189 -8.15 -14.28 31.74
N TYR A 190 -7.72 -15.17 30.84
CA TYR A 190 -8.40 -15.39 29.58
C TYR A 190 -9.75 -16.05 29.74
N ARG A 191 -9.91 -17.03 30.65
CA ARG A 191 -11.25 -17.58 30.97
C ARG A 191 -12.25 -16.48 31.32
N ARG A 192 -11.86 -15.57 32.20
CA ARG A 192 -12.71 -14.44 32.60
C ARG A 192 -12.99 -13.51 31.42
N ALA A 193 -11.95 -13.08 30.72
CA ALA A 193 -12.09 -12.15 29.60
C ALA A 193 -12.95 -12.71 28.45
N PHE A 194 -12.85 -14.00 28.13
CA PHE A 194 -13.73 -14.63 27.14
C PHE A 194 -15.17 -14.75 27.63
N ALA A 195 -15.38 -15.13 28.90
CA ALA A 195 -16.72 -15.20 29.47
C ALA A 195 -17.42 -13.83 29.49
N ASP A 196 -16.68 -12.76 29.80
CA ASP A 196 -17.19 -11.39 29.81
C ASP A 196 -17.57 -10.90 28.39
N VAL A 197 -16.84 -11.33 27.35
CA VAL A 197 -17.04 -10.88 25.96
C VAL A 197 -18.09 -11.69 25.20
N PHE A 198 -18.13 -13.00 25.42
CA PHE A 198 -18.99 -13.93 24.67
C PHE A 198 -20.15 -14.49 25.49
N GLU A 199 -20.30 -14.06 26.75
CA GLU A 199 -21.38 -14.46 27.66
C GLU A 199 -21.48 -15.98 27.83
N THR A 200 -20.34 -16.67 27.72
CA THR A 200 -20.25 -18.13 27.83
C THR A 200 -18.92 -18.55 28.45
N PRO A 201 -18.89 -19.58 29.31
CA PRO A 201 -17.62 -20.10 29.84
C PRO A 201 -16.78 -20.85 28.79
N ARG A 202 -17.32 -21.07 27.59
CA ARG A 202 -16.63 -21.73 26.49
C ARG A 202 -15.60 -20.79 25.86
N ILE A 203 -14.46 -21.37 25.49
CA ILE A 203 -13.47 -20.76 24.59
C ILE A 203 -13.26 -21.75 23.45
N ASP A 204 -13.43 -21.34 22.19
CA ASP A 204 -13.07 -22.14 21.02
C ASP A 204 -12.36 -21.31 19.93
N ALA A 205 -12.02 -21.97 18.83
CA ALA A 205 -11.27 -21.35 17.72
C ALA A 205 -12.07 -20.24 17.03
N VAL A 206 -13.41 -20.38 16.96
CA VAL A 206 -14.29 -19.35 16.39
C VAL A 206 -14.22 -18.08 17.23
N GLN A 207 -14.41 -18.20 18.54
CA GLN A 207 -14.33 -17.04 19.46
C GLN A 207 -12.92 -16.43 19.47
N LEU A 208 -11.87 -17.24 19.34
CA LEU A 208 -10.50 -16.77 19.22
C LEU A 208 -10.31 -15.91 17.96
N GLY A 209 -10.70 -16.43 16.79
CA GLY A 209 -10.63 -15.68 15.52
C GLY A 209 -11.49 -14.42 15.57
N GLN A 210 -12.69 -14.50 16.13
CA GLN A 210 -13.61 -13.38 16.30
C GLN A 210 -13.04 -12.24 17.16
N ALA A 211 -12.39 -12.57 18.26
CA ALA A 211 -11.77 -11.59 19.15
C ALA A 211 -10.60 -10.87 18.45
N ILE A 212 -9.70 -11.62 17.80
CA ILE A 212 -8.55 -11.03 17.08
C ILE A 212 -9.03 -10.15 15.93
N ALA A 213 -9.96 -10.65 15.11
CA ALA A 213 -10.54 -9.90 13.99
C ALA A 213 -11.20 -8.59 14.44
N ALA A 214 -11.82 -8.57 15.64
CA ALA A 214 -12.38 -7.33 16.20
C ALA A 214 -11.32 -6.26 16.45
N PHE A 215 -10.15 -6.67 16.95
CA PHE A 215 -9.04 -5.74 17.10
C PHE A 215 -8.47 -5.29 15.75
N GLU A 216 -8.28 -6.20 14.80
CA GLU A 216 -7.77 -5.85 13.47
C GLU A 216 -8.67 -4.84 12.75
N ARG A 217 -10.00 -5.01 12.83
CA ARG A 217 -10.96 -4.02 12.31
C ARG A 217 -10.82 -2.64 12.97
N SER A 218 -10.41 -2.59 14.23
CA SER A 218 -10.25 -1.32 14.96
C SER A 218 -9.04 -0.48 14.53
N LEU A 219 -8.05 -1.06 13.84
CA LEU A 219 -6.82 -0.37 13.42
C LEU A 219 -7.04 0.72 12.36
N SER A 220 -8.16 0.65 11.64
CA SER A 220 -8.51 1.43 10.44
C SER A 220 -7.98 2.89 10.44
N PRO A 221 -6.93 3.19 9.65
CA PRO A 221 -6.31 4.52 9.60
C PRO A 221 -7.16 5.48 8.76
N ARG A 222 -8.11 6.17 9.41
CA ARG A 222 -9.13 7.04 8.77
C ARG A 222 -8.84 8.54 8.86
N ASN A 223 -7.63 8.93 9.26
CA ASN A 223 -7.30 10.35 9.47
C ASN A 223 -5.94 10.73 8.88
N SER A 224 -5.59 10.18 7.73
CA SER A 224 -4.37 10.59 7.04
C SER A 224 -4.48 12.03 6.51
N ARG A 225 -3.37 12.59 6.03
CA ARG A 225 -3.38 13.92 5.40
C ARG A 225 -4.28 13.91 4.16
N PHE A 226 -4.25 12.82 3.41
CA PHE A 226 -5.13 12.63 2.27
C PHE A 226 -6.60 12.53 2.67
N ASP A 227 -6.94 11.84 3.76
CA ASP A 227 -8.33 11.82 4.24
C ASP A 227 -8.82 13.20 4.65
N ARG A 228 -7.98 14.01 5.32
CA ARG A 228 -8.34 15.40 5.65
C ARG A 228 -8.54 16.25 4.40
N PHE A 229 -7.72 16.03 3.38
CA PHE A 229 -7.86 16.69 2.08
C PHE A 229 -9.20 16.36 1.41
N LEU A 230 -9.54 15.07 1.33
CA LEU A 230 -10.79 14.58 0.76
C LEU A 230 -12.04 15.09 1.51
N ARG A 231 -11.90 15.41 2.81
CA ARG A 231 -12.96 16.03 3.62
C ARG A 231 -13.01 17.56 3.51
N GLY A 232 -12.33 18.15 2.52
CA GLY A 232 -12.40 19.57 2.19
C GLY A 232 -11.29 20.44 2.78
N ASN A 233 -10.33 19.89 3.54
CA ASN A 233 -9.16 20.65 3.95
C ASN A 233 -8.15 20.73 2.80
N ALA A 234 -8.39 21.66 1.87
CA ALA A 234 -7.54 21.90 0.70
C ALA A 234 -6.05 22.07 1.05
N ARG A 235 -5.74 22.64 2.22
CA ARG A 235 -4.36 22.88 2.68
C ARG A 235 -3.69 21.66 3.29
N ALA A 236 -4.38 20.53 3.43
CA ALA A 236 -3.79 19.31 3.96
C ALA A 236 -2.72 18.71 3.02
N LEU A 237 -2.79 19.02 1.71
CA LEU A 237 -1.77 18.70 0.73
C LEU A 237 -1.05 19.97 0.24
N ASP A 238 0.26 19.87 0.07
CA ASP A 238 1.10 20.86 -0.62
C ASP A 238 1.07 20.66 -2.15
N ASP A 239 1.75 21.53 -2.88
CA ASP A 239 1.72 21.53 -4.35
C ASP A 239 2.42 20.31 -4.98
N ALA A 240 3.43 19.75 -4.31
CA ALA A 240 4.09 18.53 -4.79
C ALA A 240 3.18 17.31 -4.64
N GLN A 241 2.46 17.23 -3.53
CA GLN A 241 1.47 16.18 -3.28
C GLN A 241 0.26 16.30 -4.21
N LEU A 242 -0.16 17.52 -4.55
CA LEU A 242 -1.23 17.72 -5.55
C LEU A 242 -0.79 17.28 -6.95
N ARG A 243 0.46 17.58 -7.35
CA ARG A 243 1.03 17.03 -8.60
C ARG A 243 1.12 15.51 -8.54
N GLY A 244 1.52 14.94 -7.41
CA GLY A 244 1.56 13.50 -7.18
C GLY A 244 0.19 12.84 -7.28
N LEU A 245 -0.83 13.42 -6.65
CA LEU A 245 -2.23 12.99 -6.76
C LEU A 245 -2.68 13.03 -8.23
N HIS A 246 -2.39 14.13 -8.94
CA HIS A 246 -2.74 14.25 -10.35
C HIS A 246 -2.10 13.14 -11.19
N LEU A 247 -0.80 12.91 -11.03
CA LEU A 247 -0.05 11.88 -11.75
C LEU A 247 -0.55 10.48 -11.41
N PHE A 248 -0.81 10.19 -10.12
CA PHE A 248 -1.35 8.92 -9.65
C PHE A 248 -2.67 8.57 -10.33
N ARG A 249 -3.54 9.57 -10.50
CA ARG A 249 -4.84 9.45 -11.17
C ARG A 249 -4.75 9.42 -12.69
N THR A 250 -3.65 9.89 -13.28
CA THR A 250 -3.51 10.07 -14.72
C THR A 250 -2.33 9.27 -15.26
N GLN A 251 -1.25 9.93 -15.67
CA GLN A 251 -0.17 9.37 -16.45
C GLN A 251 0.56 8.20 -15.77
N ALA A 252 0.57 8.11 -14.44
CA ALA A 252 1.25 7.03 -13.73
C ALA A 252 0.48 5.70 -13.79
N GLY A 253 -0.83 5.74 -14.08
CA GLY A 253 -1.68 4.56 -14.20
C GLY A 253 -1.84 3.77 -12.88
N CYS A 254 -1.64 4.40 -11.73
CA CYS A 254 -1.75 3.73 -10.43
C CYS A 254 -3.20 3.34 -10.11
N MET A 255 -4.17 4.17 -10.51
CA MET A 255 -5.60 3.89 -10.36
C MET A 255 -6.11 2.69 -11.16
N ASN A 256 -5.28 2.08 -12.02
CA ASN A 256 -5.66 0.83 -12.68
C ASN A 256 -5.87 -0.34 -11.69
N CYS A 257 -5.21 -0.29 -10.52
CA CYS A 257 -5.34 -1.29 -9.46
C CYS A 257 -5.54 -0.65 -8.07
N HIS A 258 -5.08 0.59 -7.86
CA HIS A 258 -5.13 1.27 -6.57
C HIS A 258 -6.14 2.42 -6.60
N HIS A 259 -7.42 2.09 -6.48
CA HIS A 259 -8.53 3.05 -6.52
C HIS A 259 -9.50 2.84 -5.35
N GLY A 260 -10.57 3.63 -5.30
CA GLY A 260 -11.56 3.58 -4.22
C GLY A 260 -11.01 4.04 -2.87
N ALA A 261 -11.85 3.90 -1.83
CA ALA A 261 -11.52 4.37 -0.50
C ALA A 261 -10.34 3.62 0.14
N ALA A 262 -10.15 2.34 -0.16
CA ALA A 262 -9.07 1.52 0.38
C ALA A 262 -7.79 1.57 -0.46
N LEU A 263 -7.76 2.27 -1.59
CA LEU A 263 -6.61 2.32 -2.52
C LEU A 263 -6.15 0.91 -2.96
N THR A 264 -7.13 0.06 -3.25
CA THR A 264 -6.96 -1.29 -3.78
C THR A 264 -8.24 -1.70 -4.48
N ASP A 265 -8.09 -2.42 -5.58
CA ASP A 265 -9.17 -3.11 -6.29
C ASP A 265 -9.47 -4.49 -5.68
N ASN A 266 -8.64 -4.94 -4.72
CA ASN A 266 -8.59 -6.31 -4.19
C ASN A 266 -8.45 -7.39 -5.29
N GLY A 267 -8.04 -6.99 -6.48
CA GLY A 267 -7.77 -7.84 -7.63
C GLY A 267 -6.47 -8.61 -7.49
N PHE A 268 -6.22 -9.52 -8.43
CA PHE A 268 -5.03 -10.36 -8.47
C PHE A 268 -4.23 -10.10 -9.73
N HIS A 269 -2.99 -9.65 -9.57
CA HIS A 269 -2.11 -9.24 -10.67
C HIS A 269 -0.75 -9.90 -10.56
N ASN A 270 -0.11 -10.11 -11.71
CA ASN A 270 1.25 -10.67 -11.77
C ASN A 270 2.26 -9.57 -12.09
N LEU A 271 3.16 -9.29 -11.14
CA LEU A 271 4.22 -8.30 -11.29
C LEU A 271 5.51 -8.85 -11.94
N GLY A 272 5.52 -10.12 -12.34
CA GLY A 272 6.69 -10.82 -12.89
C GLY A 272 7.72 -11.24 -11.83
N LEU A 273 7.35 -11.20 -10.54
CA LEU A 273 8.23 -11.47 -9.39
C LEU A 273 8.10 -12.91 -8.84
N HIS A 274 7.65 -13.85 -9.66
CA HIS A 274 7.25 -15.21 -9.25
C HIS A 274 8.40 -16.25 -9.23
N PHE A 275 9.57 -15.95 -9.80
CA PHE A 275 10.75 -16.84 -9.81
C PHE A 275 10.49 -18.28 -10.28
N HIS A 276 9.63 -18.45 -11.29
CA HIS A 276 9.25 -19.78 -11.81
C HIS A 276 10.50 -20.59 -12.20
N GLY A 277 10.54 -21.85 -11.77
CA GLY A 277 11.65 -22.78 -11.99
C GLY A 277 12.92 -22.48 -11.19
N ARG A 278 12.86 -21.62 -10.16
CA ARG A 278 14.03 -21.23 -9.34
C ARG A 278 13.76 -21.40 -7.86
N ALA A 279 14.82 -21.33 -7.04
CA ALA A 279 14.77 -21.57 -5.60
C ALA A 279 13.78 -20.69 -4.79
N ARG A 280 13.34 -19.54 -5.33
CA ARG A 280 12.38 -18.62 -4.68
C ARG A 280 11.00 -18.63 -5.35
N GLN A 281 10.66 -19.71 -6.06
CA GLN A 281 9.38 -19.80 -6.75
C GLN A 281 8.21 -19.53 -5.79
N ASP A 282 7.32 -18.64 -6.21
CA ASP A 282 6.05 -18.37 -5.56
C ASP A 282 5.02 -18.14 -6.65
N LEU A 283 4.10 -19.09 -6.80
CA LEU A 283 3.06 -19.02 -7.83
C LEU A 283 1.82 -18.28 -7.33
N GLY A 284 1.86 -17.72 -6.12
CA GLY A 284 0.83 -16.87 -5.57
C GLY A 284 -0.51 -17.60 -5.48
N ARG A 285 -1.54 -16.99 -6.05
CA ARG A 285 -2.91 -17.50 -6.04
C ARG A 285 -3.07 -18.89 -6.65
N TYR A 286 -2.23 -19.28 -7.61
CA TYR A 286 -2.27 -20.63 -8.18
C TYR A 286 -2.08 -21.72 -7.12
N GLU A 287 -1.28 -21.47 -6.07
CA GLU A 287 -1.07 -22.43 -4.98
C GLU A 287 -2.37 -22.68 -4.17
N VAL A 288 -3.38 -21.81 -4.32
CA VAL A 288 -4.69 -21.90 -3.67
C VAL A 288 -5.74 -22.47 -4.63
N THR A 289 -5.75 -22.01 -5.89
CA THR A 289 -6.85 -22.31 -6.83
C THR A 289 -6.56 -23.45 -7.79
N GLY A 290 -5.28 -23.77 -8.04
CA GLY A 290 -4.85 -24.69 -9.09
C GLY A 290 -5.14 -24.20 -10.52
N ASN A 291 -5.70 -23.00 -10.70
CA ASN A 291 -6.06 -22.49 -12.02
C ASN A 291 -4.82 -21.89 -12.71
N PRO A 292 -4.39 -22.41 -13.88
CA PRO A 292 -3.31 -21.84 -14.70
C PRO A 292 -3.27 -20.32 -14.84
N LEU A 293 -4.45 -19.67 -14.92
CA LEU A 293 -4.57 -18.23 -15.11
C LEU A 293 -4.19 -17.43 -13.85
N ASP A 294 -4.17 -18.05 -12.68
CA ASP A 294 -3.79 -17.46 -11.40
C ASP A 294 -2.28 -17.57 -11.13
N SER A 295 -1.52 -18.22 -12.01
CA SER A 295 -0.08 -18.44 -11.85
C SER A 295 0.67 -17.11 -11.73
N GLY A 296 1.40 -16.94 -10.62
CA GLY A 296 2.18 -15.75 -10.28
C GLY A 296 1.36 -14.51 -9.92
N ARG A 297 0.05 -14.64 -9.74
CA ARG A 297 -0.82 -13.52 -9.36
C ARG A 297 -0.90 -13.37 -7.85
N PHE A 298 -0.84 -12.12 -7.39
CA PHE A 298 -0.97 -11.73 -5.99
C PHE A 298 -1.98 -10.61 -5.86
N ARG A 299 -2.63 -10.55 -4.69
CA ARG A 299 -3.60 -9.52 -4.38
C ARG A 299 -2.96 -8.14 -4.39
N THR A 300 -3.63 -7.14 -4.94
CA THR A 300 -3.27 -5.73 -4.80
C THR A 300 -3.37 -5.30 -3.32
N PRO A 301 -2.27 -4.95 -2.63
CA PRO A 301 -2.36 -4.45 -1.26
C PRO A 301 -2.96 -3.04 -1.23
N SER A 302 -3.57 -2.66 -0.11
CA SER A 302 -3.97 -1.27 0.14
C SER A 302 -2.73 -0.38 0.20
N LEU A 303 -2.81 0.83 -0.34
CA LEU A 303 -1.75 1.85 -0.18
C LEU A 303 -1.94 2.75 1.06
N ARG A 304 -2.97 2.52 1.87
CA ARG A 304 -3.18 3.27 3.12
C ARG A 304 -1.99 3.04 4.06
N GLY A 305 -1.27 4.10 4.42
CA GLY A 305 -0.07 4.01 5.25
C GLY A 305 1.16 3.38 4.59
N VAL A 306 1.20 3.23 3.25
CA VAL A 306 2.26 2.50 2.54
C VAL A 306 3.68 3.02 2.81
N ALA A 307 3.83 4.30 3.12
CA ALA A 307 5.12 4.89 3.44
C ALA A 307 5.77 4.33 4.72
N ALA A 308 4.99 3.70 5.61
CA ALA A 308 5.48 3.16 6.88
C ALA A 308 5.79 1.65 6.85
N SER A 309 5.47 0.95 5.75
CA SER A 309 5.49 -0.53 5.70
C SER A 309 6.55 -1.10 4.76
N ALA A 310 7.69 -0.43 4.61
CA ALA A 310 8.82 -0.98 3.86
C ALA A 310 9.35 -2.27 4.51
N PRO A 311 9.95 -3.21 3.75
CA PRO A 311 10.13 -3.20 2.30
C PRO A 311 8.88 -3.69 1.55
N TYR A 312 8.89 -3.57 0.22
CA TYR A 312 7.72 -3.72 -0.65
C TYR A 312 7.75 -4.99 -1.52
N MET A 313 6.57 -5.29 -2.08
CA MET A 313 6.22 -6.50 -2.84
C MET A 313 6.02 -7.74 -1.96
N HIS A 314 5.36 -8.77 -2.50
CA HIS A 314 5.07 -10.00 -1.75
C HIS A 314 6.32 -10.69 -1.18
N ASN A 315 7.50 -10.42 -1.74
CA ASN A 315 8.78 -11.01 -1.36
C ASN A 315 9.77 -10.01 -0.74
N GLY A 316 9.32 -8.78 -0.46
CA GLY A 316 10.06 -7.72 0.23
C GLY A 316 11.36 -7.28 -0.46
N MET A 317 11.49 -7.47 -1.77
CA MET A 317 12.76 -7.23 -2.48
C MET A 317 13.03 -5.76 -2.77
N ILE A 318 12.02 -4.90 -2.72
CA ILE A 318 12.19 -3.48 -3.05
C ILE A 318 12.17 -2.68 -1.74
N PRO A 319 13.29 -2.09 -1.30
CA PRO A 319 13.39 -1.52 0.04
C PRO A 319 12.76 -0.12 0.18
N THR A 320 12.52 0.61 -0.91
CA THR A 320 12.09 2.02 -0.87
C THR A 320 10.93 2.30 -1.82
N LEU A 321 10.08 3.28 -1.49
CA LEU A 321 9.02 3.74 -2.38
C LEU A 321 9.59 4.25 -3.71
N SER A 322 10.67 5.03 -3.67
CA SER A 322 11.40 5.43 -4.88
C SER A 322 11.78 4.25 -5.79
N GLY A 323 12.18 3.11 -5.22
CA GLY A 323 12.45 1.88 -5.96
C GLY A 323 11.19 1.25 -6.56
N VAL A 324 10.07 1.28 -5.83
CA VAL A 324 8.76 0.80 -6.30
C VAL A 324 8.29 1.65 -7.49
N LEU A 325 8.40 2.97 -7.38
CA LEU A 325 8.01 3.90 -8.43
C LEU A 325 8.90 3.72 -9.67
N ALA A 326 10.21 3.54 -9.50
CA ALA A 326 11.11 3.22 -10.60
C ALA A 326 10.75 1.89 -11.28
N PHE A 327 10.42 0.85 -10.50
CA PHE A 327 9.99 -0.46 -10.99
C PHE A 327 8.73 -0.36 -11.87
N TYR A 328 7.70 0.36 -11.42
CA TYR A 328 6.49 0.55 -12.22
C TYR A 328 6.69 1.47 -13.41
N ASN A 329 7.56 2.49 -13.29
CA ASN A 329 7.83 3.42 -14.40
C ASN A 329 8.45 2.73 -15.63
N VAL A 330 9.19 1.63 -15.44
CA VAL A 330 9.73 0.79 -16.53
C VAL A 330 8.79 -0.36 -16.93
N GLY A 331 7.60 -0.44 -16.35
CA GLY A 331 6.59 -1.45 -16.67
C GLY A 331 6.77 -2.81 -15.96
N GLY A 332 7.39 -2.81 -14.77
CA GLY A 332 7.53 -4.00 -13.91
C GLY A 332 8.57 -5.02 -14.38
N ALA A 333 8.58 -6.21 -13.77
CA ALA A 333 9.48 -7.28 -14.17
C ALA A 333 8.98 -7.99 -15.44
N ARG A 334 9.92 -8.34 -16.33
CA ARG A 334 9.66 -9.04 -17.59
C ARG A 334 10.43 -10.37 -17.63
N PRO A 335 10.08 -11.35 -16.78
CA PRO A 335 10.71 -12.66 -16.81
C PRO A 335 10.44 -13.31 -18.19
N ARG A 336 11.46 -13.94 -18.76
CA ARG A 336 11.34 -14.64 -20.05
C ARG A 336 10.94 -16.10 -19.81
N ALA A 337 9.94 -16.56 -20.53
CA ALA A 337 9.56 -17.96 -20.55
C ALA A 337 10.74 -18.82 -21.07
N PRO A 338 11.00 -19.99 -20.47
CA PRO A 338 11.95 -20.95 -21.05
C PRO A 338 11.43 -21.46 -22.40
N ALA A 339 12.34 -21.88 -23.28
CA ALA A 339 12.00 -22.38 -24.61
C ALA A 339 11.11 -23.64 -24.58
N ALA A 340 11.29 -24.47 -23.56
CA ALA A 340 10.43 -25.59 -23.24
C ALA A 340 10.23 -25.67 -21.73
N LEU A 341 9.01 -25.99 -21.31
CA LEU A 341 8.68 -26.32 -19.93
C LEU A 341 8.74 -27.84 -19.76
N PRO A 342 9.46 -28.37 -18.76
CA PRO A 342 9.41 -29.80 -18.47
C PRO A 342 7.98 -30.28 -18.26
N ALA A 343 7.67 -31.51 -18.70
CA ALA A 343 6.37 -32.11 -18.50
C ALA A 343 6.00 -32.11 -17.01
N GLY A 344 4.76 -31.72 -16.69
CA GLY A 344 4.28 -31.63 -15.30
C GLY A 344 4.68 -30.35 -14.55
N THR A 345 5.34 -29.37 -15.20
CA THR A 345 5.58 -28.07 -14.57
C THR A 345 4.37 -27.14 -14.67
N PRO A 346 4.12 -26.30 -13.64
CA PRO A 346 3.06 -25.30 -13.71
C PRO A 346 3.24 -24.33 -14.89
N PRO A 347 2.15 -23.81 -15.47
CA PRO A 347 2.19 -22.83 -16.56
C PRO A 347 3.07 -21.61 -16.20
N PHE A 348 3.85 -21.14 -17.18
CA PHE A 348 4.70 -19.98 -17.00
C PHE A 348 3.85 -18.72 -16.75
N PRO A 349 4.00 -18.04 -15.60
CA PRO A 349 3.25 -16.83 -15.28
C PRO A 349 3.54 -15.69 -16.26
N GLN A 350 2.50 -15.10 -16.85
CA GLN A 350 2.64 -13.90 -17.68
C GLN A 350 2.36 -12.64 -16.86
N PRO A 351 3.24 -11.61 -16.90
CA PRO A 351 2.99 -10.33 -16.23
C PRO A 351 1.69 -9.69 -16.71
N ASP A 352 1.05 -8.94 -15.80
CA ASP A 352 -0.21 -8.27 -16.07
C ASP A 352 -0.08 -7.25 -17.22
N PRO A 353 -1.00 -7.21 -18.21
CA PRO A 353 -0.95 -6.29 -19.34
C PRO A 353 -1.10 -4.80 -18.96
N LEU A 354 -1.60 -4.51 -17.75
CA LEU A 354 -1.67 -3.15 -17.20
C LEU A 354 -0.29 -2.59 -16.84
N LEU A 355 0.72 -3.45 -16.67
CA LEU A 355 2.10 -3.03 -16.45
C LEU A 355 2.68 -2.56 -17.78
N ARG A 356 2.86 -1.25 -17.92
CA ARG A 356 3.45 -0.61 -19.10
C ARG A 356 4.45 0.45 -18.67
N PRO A 357 5.54 0.67 -19.42
CA PRO A 357 6.41 1.82 -19.17
C PRO A 357 5.59 3.12 -19.20
N ARG A 358 5.80 4.00 -18.21
CA ARG A 358 5.04 5.25 -18.07
C ARG A 358 5.81 6.50 -18.52
N GLY A 359 7.13 6.37 -18.71
CA GLY A 359 7.97 7.47 -19.20
C GLY A 359 8.02 8.68 -18.27
N LEU A 360 7.74 8.49 -16.98
CA LEU A 360 7.72 9.54 -15.97
C LEU A 360 9.15 10.04 -15.70
N SER A 361 9.29 11.35 -15.55
CA SER A 361 10.57 11.98 -15.20
C SER A 361 10.90 11.77 -13.71
N ARG A 362 12.15 12.07 -13.32
CA ARG A 362 12.55 12.02 -11.91
C ARG A 362 11.70 12.93 -11.00
N GLN A 363 11.24 14.07 -11.51
CA GLN A 363 10.39 14.97 -10.73
C GLN A 363 8.99 14.39 -10.55
N ASP A 364 8.43 13.78 -11.61
CA ASP A 364 7.12 13.14 -11.54
C ASP A 364 7.11 12.01 -10.49
N LEU A 365 8.17 11.18 -10.44
CA LEU A 365 8.30 10.13 -9.42
C LEU A 365 8.39 10.70 -8.01
N LYS A 366 9.11 11.81 -7.80
CA LYS A 366 9.19 12.49 -6.49
C LYS A 366 7.84 13.06 -6.05
N ASP A 367 7.10 13.67 -6.97
CA ASP A 367 5.78 14.21 -6.67
C ASP A 367 4.80 13.08 -6.31
N ILE A 368 4.82 11.95 -7.02
CA ILE A 368 4.03 10.75 -6.66
C ILE A 368 4.45 10.21 -5.29
N GLU A 369 5.75 10.08 -5.01
CA GLU A 369 6.24 9.64 -3.70
C GLU A 369 5.76 10.56 -2.57
N ALA A 370 5.79 11.89 -2.79
CA ALA A 370 5.27 12.87 -1.85
C ALA A 370 3.77 12.66 -1.59
N PHE A 371 2.97 12.35 -2.62
CA PHE A 371 1.57 11.98 -2.45
C PHE A 371 1.39 10.69 -1.64
N LEU A 372 2.16 9.64 -1.94
CA LEU A 372 2.08 8.36 -1.21
C LEU A 372 2.40 8.51 0.29
N GLN A 373 3.25 9.47 0.67
CA GLN A 373 3.53 9.79 2.08
C GLN A 373 2.34 10.43 2.82
N THR A 374 1.27 10.80 2.12
CA THR A 374 0.08 11.43 2.73
C THR A 374 -1.04 10.45 3.04
N LEU A 375 -0.91 9.19 2.59
CA LEU A 375 -1.98 8.19 2.50
C LEU A 375 -2.40 7.55 3.82
#